data_AF-A0A5N7AJ32-F1
#
_entry.id   AF-A0A5N7AJ32-F1
#
_cell.length_a   1.000
_cell.length_b   1.000
_cell.length_c   1.000
_cell.angle_alpha   90.00
_cell.angle_beta   90.00
_cell.angle_gamma   90.00
#
_symmetry.space_group_name_H-M   'P 1'
#
loop_
_entity.id
_entity.type
_entity.pdbx_description
1 polymer ?
#
loop_
_entity_poly.entity_id
_entity_poly.type
_entity_poly.pdbx_seq_one_letter_code
_entity_poly.pdbx_strand_id
1 'polypeptide(L)'
;MEIEPDCIISSESFDKYGLDERRRTSKERVQDFLDRGLMSQVVVYQRFTEELSERLTSFKRSVQPAVIEDIRQSFRRLCDPKNGYLSEAMFKCLVAERLSEFGVNESPNAPALLFKVCSAHAFYPFPASGNGSEQARIDEDGFVRAVCLLMLSPVQRHGTQVPGTVHRYSSGNWGPHGGWYIAIRGKDASDFRRRLFRSLALPASSGTSTGYDTKITVPRFIWFESKKEETDSRSEHDQQVVVTEDESELSIDIVDVLSECPPEADTLTANPFRESYRIVLPSLPKRTDDLSMLFIPRIELVALLKLVHEVQGESSVDSAAAIRGLGNEEKISWKRFESAISEQSEFIADGLSKIFSAFSTA
;
A
#
# COMPACT_ATOMS: atom_id res chain seq x y z
N MET A 1 2.58 -6.72 17.53
CA MET A 1 2.27 -8.16 17.64
C MET A 1 1.85 -8.66 16.28
N GLU A 2 2.33 -9.82 15.90
CA GLU A 2 2.00 -10.47 14.62
C GLU A 2 0.83 -11.44 14.83
N ILE A 3 0.09 -11.71 13.76
CA ILE A 3 -0.90 -12.79 13.76
C ILE A 3 -0.17 -14.08 13.40
N GLU A 4 -0.38 -15.12 14.21
CA GLU A 4 0.32 -16.39 14.07
C GLU A 4 -0.21 -17.18 12.86
N PRO A 5 0.66 -17.89 12.11
CA PRO A 5 0.25 -18.68 10.95
C PRO A 5 -0.79 -19.77 11.24
N ASP A 6 -0.79 -20.30 12.46
CA ASP A 6 -1.69 -21.35 12.94
C ASP A 6 -2.89 -20.79 13.73
N CYS A 7 -3.16 -19.48 13.65
CA CYS A 7 -4.34 -18.90 14.27
C CYS A 7 -5.65 -19.48 13.72
N ILE A 8 -6.68 -19.51 14.58
CA ILE A 8 -8.03 -19.89 14.18
C ILE A 8 -8.76 -18.64 13.69
N ILE A 9 -9.21 -18.66 12.44
CA ILE A 9 -10.10 -17.62 11.91
C ILE A 9 -11.51 -17.88 12.40
N SER A 10 -12.02 -16.96 13.22
CA SER A 10 -13.40 -17.00 13.71
C SER A 10 -14.36 -16.83 12.54
N SER A 11 -15.42 -17.65 12.49
CA SER A 11 -16.53 -17.50 11.56
C SER A 11 -17.55 -16.44 12.00
N GLU A 12 -17.36 -15.87 13.19
CA GLU A 12 -18.26 -14.88 13.75
C GLU A 12 -18.07 -13.50 13.11
N SER A 13 -19.18 -12.79 12.88
CA SER A 13 -19.13 -11.40 12.43
C SER A 13 -18.61 -10.49 13.53
N PHE A 14 -17.70 -9.56 13.19
CA PHE A 14 -17.20 -8.55 14.13
C PHE A 14 -18.29 -7.69 14.79
N ASP A 15 -19.45 -7.54 14.14
CA ASP A 15 -20.59 -6.79 14.67
C ASP A 15 -21.60 -7.67 15.44
N LYS A 16 -21.28 -8.95 15.68
CA LYS A 16 -22.11 -9.87 16.47
C LYS A 16 -22.47 -9.30 17.84
N TYR A 17 -21.49 -8.70 18.50
CA TYR A 17 -21.70 -7.95 19.74
C TYR A 17 -21.75 -6.47 19.37
N GLY A 18 -22.77 -5.76 19.86
CA GLY A 18 -22.94 -4.34 19.59
C GLY A 18 -21.71 -3.49 19.99
N LEU A 19 -21.74 -2.21 19.65
CA LEU A 19 -20.61 -1.32 19.96
C LEU A 19 -20.41 -1.21 21.47
N ASP A 20 -19.27 -1.70 21.94
CA ASP A 20 -18.78 -1.42 23.27
C ASP A 20 -18.46 0.09 23.42
N GLU A 21 -18.20 0.52 24.66
CA GLU A 21 -17.90 1.92 24.96
C GLU A 21 -16.75 2.44 24.10
N ARG A 22 -15.70 1.63 23.97
CA ARG A 22 -14.46 2.04 23.31
C ARG A 22 -14.63 2.22 21.80
N ARG A 23 -15.37 1.33 21.13
CA ARG A 23 -15.75 1.48 19.72
C ARG A 23 -16.67 2.68 19.51
N ARG A 24 -17.56 2.98 20.46
CA ARG A 24 -18.42 4.17 20.41
C ARG A 24 -17.59 5.46 20.49
N THR A 25 -16.73 5.59 21.49
CA THR A 25 -15.82 6.74 21.64
C THR A 25 -14.91 6.89 20.41
N SER A 26 -14.42 5.79 19.84
CA SER A 26 -13.62 5.83 18.61
C SER A 26 -14.39 6.43 17.44
N LYS A 27 -15.67 6.04 17.25
CA LYS A 27 -16.53 6.60 16.20
C LYS A 27 -16.85 8.07 16.45
N GLU A 28 -17.16 8.46 17.69
CA GLU A 28 -17.43 9.85 18.07
C GLU A 28 -16.21 10.74 17.79
N ARG A 29 -15.00 10.26 18.11
CA ARG A 29 -13.76 11.00 17.84
C ARG A 29 -13.48 11.17 16.34
N VAL A 30 -13.73 10.13 15.53
CA VAL A 30 -13.59 10.26 14.07
C VAL A 30 -14.66 11.20 13.50
N GLN A 31 -15.87 11.19 14.05
CA GLN A 31 -16.92 12.13 13.66
C GLN A 31 -16.51 13.57 13.98
N ASP A 32 -15.95 13.85 15.16
CA ASP A 32 -15.39 15.16 15.50
C ASP A 32 -14.33 15.62 14.48
N PHE A 33 -13.42 14.72 14.11
CA PHE A 33 -12.41 15.04 13.10
C PHE A 33 -13.03 15.39 11.74
N LEU A 34 -14.09 14.68 11.35
CA LEU A 34 -14.83 14.93 10.13
C LEU A 34 -15.53 16.29 10.18
N ASP A 35 -16.23 16.58 11.29
CA ASP A 35 -16.97 17.83 11.51
C ASP A 35 -16.04 19.06 11.52
N ARG A 36 -14.81 18.89 11.98
CA ARG A 36 -13.75 19.92 11.98
C ARG A 36 -13.03 20.06 10.63
N GLY A 37 -13.40 19.28 9.61
CA GLY A 37 -12.78 19.33 8.29
C GLY A 37 -11.38 18.72 8.21
N LEU A 38 -10.94 18.02 9.27
CA LEU A 38 -9.61 17.38 9.34
C LEU A 38 -9.53 16.12 8.45
N MET A 39 -10.63 15.71 7.86
CA MET A 39 -10.74 14.52 7.01
C MET A 39 -10.89 14.84 5.52
N SER A 40 -10.66 16.09 5.10
CA SER A 40 -10.65 16.45 3.69
C SER A 40 -9.44 15.85 2.95
N GLN A 41 -9.58 15.64 1.62
CA GLN A 41 -8.53 15.05 0.78
C GLN A 41 -7.18 15.76 0.94
N VAL A 42 -7.18 17.10 0.90
CA VAL A 42 -5.97 17.93 1.00
C VAL A 42 -5.26 17.71 2.33
N VAL A 43 -6.02 17.72 3.43
CA VAL A 43 -5.47 17.56 4.77
C VAL A 43 -4.94 16.13 4.99
N VAL A 44 -5.64 15.12 4.44
CA VAL A 44 -5.17 13.73 4.48
C VAL A 44 -3.85 13.57 3.71
N TYR A 45 -3.74 14.17 2.52
CA TYR A 45 -2.48 14.14 1.76
C TYR A 45 -1.33 14.77 2.51
N GLN A 46 -1.54 15.96 3.09
CA GLN A 46 -0.52 16.66 3.84
C GLN A 46 0.01 15.79 5.00
N ARG A 47 -0.88 15.31 5.87
CA ARG A 47 -0.49 14.47 7.02
C ARG A 47 0.21 13.19 6.58
N PHE A 48 -0.29 12.56 5.51
CA PHE A 48 0.31 11.32 5.04
C PHE A 48 1.71 11.54 4.45
N THR A 49 1.92 12.64 3.73
CA THR A 49 3.26 13.02 3.25
C THR A 49 4.21 13.30 4.42
N GLU A 50 3.75 13.99 5.46
CA GLU A 50 4.54 14.28 6.67
C GLU A 50 4.94 12.98 7.39
N GLU A 51 3.99 12.07 7.64
CA GLU A 51 4.27 10.76 8.28
C GLU A 51 5.26 9.93 7.46
N LEU A 52 5.09 9.86 6.13
CA LEU A 52 6.02 9.14 5.25
C LEU A 52 7.42 9.76 5.28
N SER A 53 7.49 11.10 5.28
CA SER A 53 8.75 11.84 5.32
C SER A 53 9.49 11.59 6.63
N GLU A 54 8.79 11.59 7.76
CA GLU A 54 9.35 11.26 9.07
C GLU A 54 9.84 9.81 9.12
N ARG A 55 9.03 8.85 8.64
CA ARG A 55 9.43 7.43 8.58
C ARG A 55 10.70 7.23 7.76
N LEU A 56 10.78 7.80 6.56
CA LEU A 56 11.96 7.67 5.70
C LEU A 56 13.18 8.36 6.32
N THR A 57 13.01 9.55 6.90
CA THR A 57 14.08 10.27 7.60
C THR A 57 14.59 9.44 8.79
N SER A 58 13.70 8.83 9.57
CA SER A 58 14.08 7.96 10.68
C SER A 58 14.83 6.72 10.18
N PHE A 59 14.36 6.08 9.11
CA PHE A 59 14.99 4.91 8.52
C PHE A 59 16.39 5.21 7.95
N LYS A 60 16.59 6.39 7.38
CA LYS A 60 17.86 6.82 6.76
C LYS A 60 18.72 7.69 7.67
N ARG A 61 18.32 7.98 8.91
CA ARG A 61 18.94 8.99 9.79
C ARG A 61 20.46 8.85 9.91
N SER A 62 20.97 7.63 9.98
CA SER A 62 22.40 7.33 10.14
C SER A 62 23.22 7.47 8.85
N VAL A 63 22.59 7.36 7.69
CA VAL A 63 23.26 7.33 6.37
C VAL A 63 23.03 8.64 5.61
N GLN A 64 21.82 9.17 5.66
CA GLN A 64 21.38 10.32 4.90
C GLN A 64 20.31 11.12 5.67
N PRO A 65 20.70 12.01 6.59
CA PRO A 65 19.77 12.78 7.41
C PRO A 65 18.95 13.80 6.61
N ALA A 66 19.43 14.22 5.44
CA ALA A 66 18.78 15.21 4.57
C ALA A 66 17.90 14.58 3.46
N VAL A 67 17.60 13.27 3.53
CA VAL A 67 16.95 12.50 2.46
C VAL A 67 15.71 13.17 1.86
N ILE A 68 14.87 13.82 2.68
CA ILE A 68 13.65 14.49 2.20
C ILE A 68 13.98 15.80 1.46
N GLU A 69 14.96 16.57 1.93
CA GLU A 69 15.37 17.79 1.22
C GLU A 69 16.06 17.44 -0.11
N ASP A 70 16.84 16.35 -0.15
CA ASP A 70 17.44 15.86 -1.39
C ASP A 70 16.36 15.48 -2.42
N ILE A 71 15.28 14.82 -1.99
CA ILE A 71 14.11 14.52 -2.84
C ILE A 71 13.43 15.79 -3.34
N ARG A 72 13.23 16.80 -2.47
CA ARG A 72 12.67 18.10 -2.89
C ARG A 72 13.59 18.82 -3.87
N GLN A 73 14.90 18.78 -3.67
CA GLN A 73 15.85 19.36 -4.60
C GLN A 73 15.79 18.67 -5.98
N SER A 74 15.66 17.34 -5.99
CA SER A 74 15.40 16.60 -7.23
C SER A 74 14.10 17.05 -7.91
N PHE A 75 13.01 17.26 -7.18
CA PHE A 75 11.78 17.82 -7.74
C PHE A 75 11.99 19.17 -8.41
N ARG A 76 12.71 20.10 -7.76
CA ARG A 76 13.01 21.44 -8.33
C ARG A 76 13.79 21.38 -9.63
N ARG A 77 14.61 20.33 -9.84
CA ARG A 77 15.31 20.08 -11.11
C ARG A 77 14.40 19.49 -12.18
N LEU A 78 13.32 18.84 -11.79
CA LEU A 78 12.39 18.13 -12.66
C LEU A 78 11.09 18.91 -12.94
N CYS A 79 10.83 19.97 -12.20
CA CYS A 79 9.61 20.75 -12.35
C CYS A 79 9.63 21.57 -13.66
N ASP A 80 8.48 21.63 -14.33
CA ASP A 80 8.28 22.52 -15.46
C ASP A 80 8.24 23.98 -14.94
N PRO A 81 9.16 24.85 -15.37
CA PRO A 81 9.23 26.23 -14.88
C PRO A 81 7.99 27.06 -15.22
N LYS A 82 7.13 26.61 -16.17
CA LYS A 82 5.91 27.33 -16.56
C LYS A 82 4.75 27.10 -15.62
N ASN A 83 4.64 25.92 -15.01
CA ASN A 83 3.47 25.53 -14.23
C ASN A 83 3.80 25.01 -12.82
N GLY A 84 5.07 24.74 -12.51
CA GLY A 84 5.54 24.31 -11.20
C GLY A 84 5.29 22.82 -10.88
N TYR A 85 4.80 22.03 -11.83
CA TYR A 85 4.54 20.61 -11.67
C TYR A 85 5.65 19.75 -12.28
N LEU A 86 5.70 18.47 -11.90
CA LEU A 86 6.65 17.51 -12.44
C LEU A 86 6.54 17.42 -13.97
N SER A 87 7.65 17.68 -14.67
CA SER A 87 7.72 17.52 -16.11
C SER A 87 7.98 16.06 -16.47
N GLU A 88 7.05 15.43 -17.18
CA GLU A 88 7.21 14.06 -17.66
C GLU A 88 8.45 13.90 -18.54
N ALA A 89 8.74 14.89 -19.39
CA ALA A 89 9.91 14.87 -20.26
C ALA A 89 11.22 14.91 -19.44
N MET A 90 11.31 15.82 -18.47
CA MET A 90 12.52 15.95 -17.63
C MET A 90 12.70 14.73 -16.73
N PHE A 91 11.60 14.20 -16.17
CA PHE A 91 11.62 12.96 -15.40
C PHE A 91 12.15 11.80 -16.25
N LYS A 92 11.63 11.63 -17.46
CA LYS A 92 12.05 10.55 -18.36
C LYS A 92 13.54 10.67 -18.73
N CYS A 93 14.02 11.88 -19.01
CA CYS A 93 15.43 12.13 -19.28
C CYS A 93 16.32 11.75 -18.10
N LEU A 94 16.02 12.26 -16.90
CA LEU A 94 16.83 11.96 -15.71
C LEU A 94 16.81 10.47 -15.38
N VAL A 95 15.66 9.82 -15.47
CA VAL A 95 15.56 8.37 -15.24
C VAL A 95 16.38 7.60 -16.27
N ALA A 96 16.35 7.99 -17.56
CA ALA A 96 17.16 7.34 -18.57
C ALA A 96 18.66 7.46 -18.26
N GLU A 97 19.13 8.65 -17.85
CA GLU A 97 20.52 8.88 -17.44
C GLU A 97 20.90 7.97 -16.25
N ARG A 98 20.06 7.90 -15.21
CA ARG A 98 20.28 7.04 -14.05
C ARG A 98 20.27 5.55 -14.40
N LEU A 99 19.39 5.12 -15.30
CA LEU A 99 19.36 3.74 -15.77
C LEU A 99 20.64 3.37 -16.53
N SER A 100 21.20 4.29 -17.34
CA SER A 100 22.50 4.09 -17.97
C SER A 100 23.65 3.93 -16.97
N GLU A 101 23.61 4.61 -15.81
CA GLU A 101 24.58 4.39 -14.72
C GLU A 101 24.52 2.96 -14.16
N PHE A 102 23.35 2.33 -14.21
CA PHE A 102 23.15 0.92 -13.86
C PHE A 102 23.46 -0.06 -15.01
N GLY A 103 23.92 0.43 -16.18
CA GLY A 103 24.17 -0.40 -17.37
C GLY A 103 22.91 -0.81 -18.14
N VAL A 104 21.76 -0.22 -17.83
CA VAL A 104 20.48 -0.46 -18.52
C VAL A 104 20.40 0.41 -19.77
N ASN A 105 20.69 -0.16 -20.94
CA ASN A 105 20.74 0.57 -22.21
C ASN A 105 19.60 0.22 -23.20
N GLU A 106 18.85 -0.87 -22.97
CA GLU A 106 17.93 -1.44 -23.98
C GLU A 106 16.42 -1.27 -23.69
N SER A 107 16.03 -0.46 -22.69
CA SER A 107 14.62 -0.32 -22.30
C SER A 107 14.05 1.09 -22.58
N PRO A 108 13.76 1.44 -23.85
CA PRO A 108 13.29 2.79 -24.21
C PRO A 108 11.95 3.16 -23.56
N ASN A 109 11.16 2.17 -23.14
CA ASN A 109 9.88 2.39 -22.48
C ASN A 109 9.97 2.42 -20.94
N ALA A 110 11.11 2.05 -20.34
CA ALA A 110 11.26 2.04 -18.88
C ALA A 110 11.02 3.41 -18.23
N PRO A 111 11.53 4.54 -18.75
CA PRO A 111 11.26 5.84 -18.13
C PRO A 111 9.77 6.22 -18.12
N ALA A 112 9.02 5.87 -19.18
CA ALA A 112 7.58 6.10 -19.24
C ALA A 112 6.82 5.22 -18.23
N LEU A 113 7.23 3.96 -18.10
CA LEU A 113 6.67 3.03 -17.13
C LEU A 113 6.90 3.50 -15.69
N LEU A 114 8.12 3.92 -15.36
CA LEU A 114 8.47 4.45 -14.05
C LEU A 114 7.73 5.76 -13.74
N PHE A 115 7.46 6.59 -14.76
CA PHE A 115 6.62 7.77 -14.59
C PHE A 115 5.17 7.41 -14.23
N LYS A 116 4.57 6.38 -14.87
CA LYS A 116 3.24 5.88 -14.49
C LYS A 116 3.22 5.39 -13.04
N VAL A 117 4.23 4.61 -12.65
CA VAL A 117 4.39 4.14 -11.25
C VAL A 117 4.48 5.32 -10.29
N CYS A 118 5.36 6.29 -10.56
CA CYS A 118 5.51 7.49 -9.76
C CYS A 118 4.19 8.27 -9.64
N SER A 119 3.51 8.51 -10.78
CA SER A 119 2.24 9.24 -10.83
C SER A 119 1.16 8.56 -10.00
N ALA A 120 1.00 7.24 -10.09
CA ALA A 120 0.00 6.53 -9.31
C ALA A 120 0.25 6.65 -7.80
N HIS A 121 1.52 6.57 -7.38
CA HIS A 121 1.90 6.72 -5.97
C HIS A 121 1.78 8.17 -5.49
N ALA A 122 1.96 9.15 -6.37
CA ALA A 122 1.78 10.56 -6.03
C ALA A 122 0.33 10.87 -5.62
N PHE A 123 -0.67 10.18 -6.17
CA PHE A 123 -2.07 10.38 -5.80
C PHE A 123 -2.59 9.41 -4.74
N TYR A 124 -1.81 8.42 -4.31
CA TYR A 124 -2.22 7.48 -3.27
C TYR A 124 -2.56 8.19 -1.94
N PRO A 125 -3.65 7.82 -1.24
CA PRO A 125 -4.54 6.67 -1.49
C PRO A 125 -5.70 6.95 -2.46
N PHE A 126 -5.96 8.21 -2.80
CA PHE A 126 -7.10 8.62 -3.63
C PHE A 126 -6.84 8.36 -5.13
N PRO A 127 -7.89 8.30 -5.96
CA PRO A 127 -7.70 8.36 -7.40
C PRO A 127 -7.13 9.73 -7.81
N ALA A 128 -6.30 9.75 -8.85
CA ALA A 128 -5.93 11.00 -9.51
C ALA A 128 -7.20 11.71 -10.02
N SER A 129 -7.33 13.01 -9.79
CA SER A 129 -8.50 13.79 -10.22
C SER A 129 -8.51 13.93 -11.75
N GLY A 130 -9.11 12.97 -12.43
CA GLY A 130 -9.22 12.93 -13.88
C GLY A 130 -10.45 13.67 -14.38
N ASN A 131 -10.44 15.01 -14.36
CA ASN A 131 -11.36 15.76 -15.22
C ASN A 131 -10.77 15.78 -16.64
N GLY A 132 -10.85 14.66 -17.36
CA GLY A 132 -10.66 14.54 -18.81
C GLY A 132 -9.39 15.14 -19.45
N SER A 133 -8.57 14.29 -20.07
CA SER A 133 -7.44 14.61 -20.96
C SER A 133 -6.23 15.37 -20.39
N GLU A 134 -6.36 16.11 -19.27
CA GLU A 134 -5.20 16.66 -18.58
C GLU A 134 -4.53 15.57 -17.72
N GLN A 135 -3.26 15.31 -18.00
CA GLN A 135 -2.41 14.49 -17.15
C GLN A 135 -2.47 15.05 -15.73
N ALA A 136 -2.72 14.19 -14.73
CA ALA A 136 -2.81 14.61 -13.35
C ALA A 136 -1.49 15.29 -12.93
N ARG A 137 -1.59 16.53 -12.46
CA ARG A 137 -0.45 17.40 -12.19
C ARG A 137 0.18 17.03 -10.85
N ILE A 138 1.46 16.63 -10.85
CA ILE A 138 2.19 16.21 -9.65
C ILE A 138 2.98 17.40 -9.12
N ASP A 139 2.65 17.86 -7.92
CA ASP A 139 3.38 18.90 -7.18
C ASP A 139 4.53 18.30 -6.35
N GLU A 140 5.28 19.16 -5.64
CA GLU A 140 6.43 18.74 -4.82
C GLU A 140 6.02 17.70 -3.78
N ASP A 141 4.91 17.93 -3.06
CA ASP A 141 4.41 17.01 -2.04
C ASP A 141 3.92 15.68 -2.61
N GLY A 142 3.29 15.71 -3.79
CA GLY A 142 2.92 14.52 -4.54
C GLY A 142 4.14 13.70 -4.96
N PHE A 143 5.20 14.36 -5.43
CA PHE A 143 6.45 13.70 -5.75
C PHE A 143 7.14 13.11 -4.52
N VAL A 144 7.26 13.87 -3.43
CA VAL A 144 7.83 13.40 -2.15
C VAL A 144 7.07 12.18 -1.64
N ARG A 145 5.73 12.22 -1.64
CA ARG A 145 4.87 11.10 -1.26
C ARG A 145 5.13 9.86 -2.11
N ALA A 146 5.21 10.02 -3.42
CA ALA A 146 5.48 8.92 -4.34
C ALA A 146 6.83 8.25 -4.07
N VAL A 147 7.89 9.04 -3.98
CA VAL A 147 9.25 8.55 -3.73
C VAL A 147 9.33 7.87 -2.36
N CYS A 148 8.76 8.48 -1.32
CA CYS A 148 8.76 7.88 0.02
C CYS A 148 8.02 6.53 0.05
N LEU A 149 6.85 6.43 -0.59
CA LEU A 149 6.12 5.16 -0.67
C LEU A 149 6.92 4.05 -1.39
N LEU A 150 7.59 4.40 -2.48
CA LEU A 150 8.37 3.45 -3.28
C LEU A 150 9.65 3.01 -2.54
N MET A 151 10.24 3.88 -1.73
CA MET A 151 11.40 3.55 -0.89
C MET A 151 11.03 2.80 0.41
N LEU A 152 9.85 3.06 0.98
CA LEU A 152 9.36 2.45 2.22
C LEU A 152 8.49 1.21 2.00
N SER A 153 8.32 0.75 0.76
CA SER A 153 7.36 -0.31 0.43
C SER A 153 7.64 -1.57 1.27
N PRO A 154 6.66 -2.05 2.06
CA PRO A 154 6.85 -3.23 2.89
C PRO A 154 6.89 -4.46 1.99
N VAL A 155 7.99 -5.20 1.99
CA VAL A 155 7.95 -6.55 1.42
C VAL A 155 8.79 -7.51 2.24
N GLN A 156 8.13 -8.55 2.74
CA GLN A 156 8.77 -9.79 3.15
C GLN A 156 8.33 -10.88 2.16
N ARG A 157 9.25 -11.73 1.72
CA ARG A 157 9.00 -12.87 0.79
C ARG A 157 7.86 -13.81 1.21
N HIS A 158 7.47 -13.87 2.49
CA HIS A 158 6.55 -14.89 3.00
C HIS A 158 5.46 -14.29 3.90
N GLY A 159 4.22 -14.71 3.67
CA GLY A 159 3.10 -14.52 4.59
C GLY A 159 2.02 -15.55 4.28
N THR A 160 1.77 -16.45 5.22
CA THR A 160 0.66 -17.40 5.27
C THR A 160 -0.71 -16.70 5.23
N GLN A 161 -1.81 -17.47 5.24
CA GLN A 161 -3.19 -16.99 5.06
C GLN A 161 -3.60 -15.82 5.98
N VAL A 162 -2.87 -15.56 7.06
CA VAL A 162 -2.76 -14.23 7.67
C VAL A 162 -1.27 -13.84 7.76
N PRO A 163 -0.88 -12.65 7.28
CA PRO A 163 0.53 -12.24 7.30
C PRO A 163 1.04 -11.99 8.72
N GLY A 164 2.31 -12.33 8.97
CA GLY A 164 3.09 -11.91 10.15
C GLY A 164 3.42 -10.42 10.15
N THR A 165 2.47 -9.56 9.79
CA THR A 165 2.65 -8.11 9.82
C THR A 165 2.49 -7.58 11.23
N VAL A 166 3.26 -6.56 11.59
CA VAL A 166 3.09 -5.87 12.87
C VAL A 166 1.83 -5.02 12.81
N HIS A 167 0.78 -5.43 13.53
CA HIS A 167 -0.38 -4.59 13.74
C HIS A 167 -0.20 -3.74 15.01
N ARG A 168 -0.89 -2.60 15.06
CA ARG A 168 -1.04 -1.83 16.30
C ARG A 168 -2.37 -2.21 16.96
N TYR A 169 -2.33 -2.43 18.26
CA TYR A 169 -3.44 -3.01 19.01
C TYR A 169 -3.92 -2.10 20.13
N SER A 170 -5.13 -2.41 20.58
CA SER A 170 -5.71 -1.85 21.79
C SER A 170 -6.44 -2.92 22.58
N SER A 171 -6.12 -3.10 23.85
CA SER A 171 -6.80 -4.09 24.69
C SER A 171 -8.29 -3.77 24.85
N GLY A 172 -9.13 -4.77 24.99
CA GLY A 172 -10.56 -4.55 25.16
C GLY A 172 -11.35 -5.84 25.17
N ASN A 173 -12.67 -5.71 25.28
CA ASN A 173 -13.58 -6.85 25.32
C ASN A 173 -14.49 -6.83 24.11
N TRP A 174 -14.41 -7.87 23.28
CA TRP A 174 -15.36 -8.11 22.22
C TRP A 174 -16.40 -9.13 22.70
N GLY A 175 -17.52 -8.61 23.22
CA GLY A 175 -18.53 -9.43 23.90
C GLY A 175 -17.94 -10.12 25.13
N PRO A 176 -18.01 -11.46 25.25
CA PRO A 176 -17.42 -12.19 26.37
C PRO A 176 -15.90 -12.40 26.24
N HIS A 177 -15.30 -12.05 25.09
CA HIS A 177 -13.89 -12.32 24.81
C HIS A 177 -13.02 -11.13 25.20
N GLY A 178 -12.11 -11.32 26.17
CA GLY A 178 -11.05 -10.35 26.48
C GLY A 178 -9.85 -10.53 25.56
N GLY A 179 -9.38 -9.44 24.95
CA GLY A 179 -8.34 -9.51 23.92
C GLY A 179 -7.92 -8.15 23.39
N TRP A 180 -7.63 -8.06 22.09
CA TRP A 180 -7.07 -6.87 21.46
C TRP A 180 -7.79 -6.52 20.16
N TYR A 181 -8.30 -5.29 20.08
CA TYR A 181 -8.74 -4.66 18.84
C TYR A 181 -7.56 -4.25 17.98
N ILE A 182 -7.72 -4.37 16.66
CA ILE A 182 -6.73 -3.91 15.68
C ILE A 182 -6.98 -2.43 15.38
N ALA A 183 -6.11 -1.58 15.92
CA ALA A 183 -6.17 -0.14 15.74
C ALA A 183 -5.58 0.29 14.39
N ILE A 184 -4.55 -0.42 13.90
CA ILE A 184 -3.97 -0.23 12.57
C ILE A 184 -3.69 -1.61 11.97
N ARG A 185 -4.11 -1.80 10.71
CA ARG A 185 -3.85 -3.02 9.95
C ARG A 185 -2.39 -3.03 9.50
N GLY A 186 -1.69 -4.13 9.72
CA GLY A 186 -0.38 -4.34 9.10
C GLY A 186 -0.51 -4.42 7.57
N LYS A 187 0.40 -3.78 6.85
CA LYS A 187 0.50 -3.83 5.38
C LYS A 187 1.46 -4.93 4.96
N ASP A 188 1.09 -5.70 3.95
CA ASP A 188 1.87 -6.85 3.48
C ASP A 188 2.31 -6.73 2.01
N ALA A 189 2.91 -7.80 1.50
CA ALA A 189 3.29 -7.91 0.09
C ALA A 189 2.09 -7.89 -0.87
N SER A 190 0.90 -8.32 -0.43
CA SER A 190 -0.32 -8.27 -1.23
C SER A 190 -0.75 -6.82 -1.45
N ASP A 191 -0.69 -5.98 -0.42
CA ASP A 191 -0.93 -4.55 -0.53
C ASP A 191 0.04 -3.86 -1.49
N PHE A 192 1.32 -4.22 -1.44
CA PHE A 192 2.31 -3.74 -2.41
C PHE A 192 1.93 -4.14 -3.84
N ARG A 193 1.68 -5.44 -4.08
CA ARG A 193 1.28 -5.95 -5.40
C ARG A 193 0.03 -5.27 -5.93
N ARG A 194 -0.95 -5.01 -5.06
CA ARG A 194 -2.20 -4.34 -5.42
C ARG A 194 -1.97 -2.89 -5.87
N ARG A 195 -1.16 -2.14 -5.12
CA ARG A 195 -0.76 -0.77 -5.52
C ARG A 195 0.04 -0.77 -6.82
N LEU A 196 1.00 -1.69 -6.96
CA LEU A 196 1.80 -1.82 -8.17
C LEU A 196 0.91 -2.17 -9.37
N PHE A 197 -0.01 -3.12 -9.22
CA PHE A 197 -0.94 -3.49 -10.27
C PHE A 197 -1.78 -2.29 -10.71
N ARG A 198 -2.36 -1.56 -9.76
CA ARG A 198 -3.14 -0.35 -10.04
C ARG A 198 -2.31 0.73 -10.75
N SER A 199 -1.01 0.81 -10.49
CA SER A 199 -0.14 1.79 -11.14
C SER A 199 0.12 1.53 -12.62
N LEU A 200 -0.09 0.29 -13.07
CA LEU A 200 0.17 -0.17 -14.44
C LEU A 200 -1.11 -0.52 -15.20
N ALA A 201 -2.19 -0.73 -14.47
CA ALA A 201 -3.44 -1.22 -15.01
C ALA A 201 -4.18 -0.18 -15.86
N LEU A 202 -4.89 -0.67 -16.86
CA LEU A 202 -5.84 0.07 -17.68
C LEU A 202 -7.25 -0.50 -17.50
N PRO A 203 -8.31 0.31 -17.64
CA PRO A 203 -9.67 -0.16 -17.59
C PRO A 203 -9.98 -1.10 -18.76
N ALA A 204 -10.68 -2.20 -18.49
CA ALA A 204 -11.20 -3.09 -19.51
C ALA A 204 -12.23 -2.37 -20.39
N SER A 205 -11.84 -2.02 -21.62
CA SER A 205 -12.77 -1.55 -22.64
C SER A 205 -13.77 -2.67 -22.96
N SER A 206 -15.02 -2.47 -22.56
CA SER A 206 -16.21 -3.34 -22.72
C SER A 206 -16.41 -4.46 -21.69
N GLY A 207 -17.30 -4.20 -20.73
CA GLY A 207 -18.63 -4.83 -20.76
C GLY A 207 -18.76 -6.26 -20.24
N THR A 208 -18.38 -6.51 -19.00
CA THR A 208 -19.15 -7.33 -18.04
C THR A 208 -18.65 -6.99 -16.64
N SER A 209 -19.23 -5.95 -16.05
CA SER A 209 -19.16 -5.83 -14.59
C SER A 209 -19.79 -7.10 -14.05
N THR A 210 -18.98 -7.96 -13.43
CA THR A 210 -19.50 -9.16 -12.77
C THR A 210 -20.28 -8.78 -11.51
N GLY A 211 -20.33 -7.49 -11.14
CA GLY A 211 -21.00 -7.00 -9.94
C GLY A 211 -20.26 -7.33 -8.64
N TYR A 212 -19.10 -7.99 -8.72
CA TYR A 212 -18.33 -8.38 -7.54
C TYR A 212 -17.28 -7.31 -7.23
N ASP A 213 -17.47 -6.65 -6.08
CA ASP A 213 -16.46 -5.84 -5.41
C ASP A 213 -15.42 -6.78 -4.80
N THR A 214 -14.16 -6.69 -5.26
CA THR A 214 -13.06 -7.51 -4.75
C THR A 214 -12.94 -7.26 -3.25
N LYS A 215 -13.00 -8.35 -2.47
CA LYS A 215 -12.94 -8.31 -1.01
C LYS A 215 -11.55 -8.66 -0.50
N ILE A 216 -11.12 -7.92 0.51
CA ILE A 216 -9.88 -8.17 1.26
C ILE A 216 -10.28 -8.51 2.69
N THR A 217 -9.88 -9.69 3.16
CA THR A 217 -10.12 -10.11 4.53
C THR A 217 -9.21 -9.35 5.48
N VAL A 218 -9.80 -8.62 6.41
CA VAL A 218 -9.07 -7.77 7.36
C VAL A 218 -9.30 -8.23 8.79
N PRO A 219 -8.23 -8.46 9.58
CA PRO A 219 -8.39 -8.81 10.97
C PRO A 219 -8.88 -7.61 11.80
N ARG A 220 -9.72 -7.88 12.80
CA ARG A 220 -10.40 -6.89 13.65
C ARG A 220 -10.12 -7.03 15.12
N PHE A 221 -10.10 -8.27 15.61
CA PHE A 221 -9.93 -8.56 17.02
C PHE A 221 -9.20 -9.88 17.18
N ILE A 222 -8.38 -9.97 18.23
CA ILE A 222 -7.60 -11.15 18.56
C ILE A 222 -7.82 -11.48 20.03
N TRP A 223 -8.02 -12.76 20.34
CA TRP A 223 -7.91 -13.26 21.70
C TRP A 223 -7.17 -14.61 21.71
N PHE A 224 -6.82 -15.06 22.90
CA PHE A 224 -6.15 -16.34 23.11
C PHE A 224 -7.10 -17.27 23.86
N GLU A 225 -7.21 -18.51 23.39
CA GLU A 225 -7.95 -19.58 24.06
C GLU A 225 -6.98 -20.65 24.55
N SER A 226 -7.11 -21.05 25.82
CA SER A 226 -6.34 -22.17 26.34
C SER A 226 -6.76 -23.45 25.63
N LYS A 227 -5.80 -24.15 25.01
CA LYS A 227 -6.07 -25.47 24.41
C LYS A 227 -6.54 -26.42 25.51
N LYS A 228 -7.74 -26.99 25.36
CA LYS A 228 -8.19 -28.09 26.23
C LYS A 228 -7.31 -29.31 25.94
N GLU A 229 -6.58 -29.78 26.94
CA GLU A 229 -5.68 -30.93 26.85
C GLU A 229 -6.40 -32.19 26.34
N GLU A 230 -5.91 -32.78 25.25
CA GLU A 230 -6.02 -34.22 25.03
C GLU A 230 -4.58 -34.79 24.95
N THR A 231 -4.11 -35.25 26.12
CA THR A 231 -3.00 -36.21 26.34
C THR A 231 -1.59 -35.87 25.81
N ASP A 232 -0.67 -35.69 26.77
CA ASP A 232 0.77 -35.97 26.71
C ASP A 232 1.55 -35.46 25.48
N SER A 233 1.96 -34.19 25.53
CA SER A 233 3.39 -33.81 25.67
C SER A 233 3.69 -32.40 25.15
N ARG A 234 4.30 -31.60 26.05
CA ARG A 234 5.20 -30.45 25.81
C ARG A 234 4.70 -29.27 24.94
N SER A 235 4.58 -28.13 25.64
CA SER A 235 4.26 -26.74 25.21
C SER A 235 2.77 -26.42 25.05
N GLU A 236 2.17 -26.02 26.18
CA GLU A 236 0.91 -25.28 26.25
C GLU A 236 1.10 -23.90 25.58
N HIS A 237 0.86 -23.82 24.28
CA HIS A 237 0.69 -22.53 23.63
C HIS A 237 -0.81 -22.23 23.54
N ASP A 238 -1.22 -21.12 24.14
CA ASP A 238 -2.58 -20.60 23.96
C ASP A 238 -2.85 -20.45 22.45
N GLN A 239 -4.01 -20.90 22.00
CA GLN A 239 -4.40 -20.83 20.61
C GLN A 239 -4.90 -19.42 20.29
N GLN A 240 -4.24 -18.74 19.35
CA GLN A 240 -4.72 -17.45 18.88
C GLN A 240 -6.00 -17.64 18.05
N VAL A 241 -7.03 -16.83 18.34
CA VAL A 241 -8.27 -16.74 17.56
C VAL A 241 -8.44 -15.31 17.05
N VAL A 242 -8.75 -15.17 15.76
CA VAL A 242 -8.82 -13.90 15.05
C VAL A 242 -10.21 -13.71 14.46
N VAL A 243 -10.87 -12.61 14.82
CA VAL A 243 -12.07 -12.13 14.09
C VAL A 243 -11.62 -11.35 12.88
N THR A 244 -12.17 -11.68 11.71
CA THR A 244 -11.91 -10.97 10.46
C THR A 244 -13.18 -10.37 9.88
N GLU A 245 -13.01 -9.46 8.93
CA GLU A 245 -14.09 -8.84 8.18
C GLU A 245 -13.64 -8.57 6.74
N ASP A 246 -14.49 -8.87 5.77
CA ASP A 246 -14.21 -8.61 4.36
C ASP A 246 -14.50 -7.15 4.00
N GLU A 247 -13.47 -6.48 3.49
CA GLU A 247 -13.53 -5.07 3.08
C GLU A 247 -13.42 -4.89 1.58
N SER A 248 -14.07 -3.84 1.07
CA SER A 248 -13.93 -3.43 -0.33
C SER A 248 -12.51 -2.97 -0.61
N GLU A 249 -11.91 -3.57 -1.63
CA GLU A 249 -10.60 -3.19 -2.13
C GLU A 249 -10.53 -1.70 -2.56
N LEU A 250 -11.66 -1.13 -3.01
CA LEU A 250 -11.74 0.25 -3.49
C LEU A 250 -11.48 1.30 -2.40
N SER A 251 -11.64 0.92 -1.14
CA SER A 251 -11.62 1.84 0.00
C SER A 251 -10.60 1.48 1.08
N ILE A 252 -10.06 0.25 1.06
CA ILE A 252 -9.18 -0.25 2.11
C ILE A 252 -7.95 0.65 2.31
N ASP A 253 -7.35 1.12 1.22
CA ASP A 253 -6.18 2.02 1.27
C ASP A 253 -6.47 3.35 1.95
N ILE A 254 -7.68 3.90 1.74
CA ILE A 254 -8.10 5.16 2.35
C ILE A 254 -8.23 4.94 3.86
N VAL A 255 -8.92 3.87 4.28
CA VAL A 255 -9.10 3.55 5.70
C VAL A 255 -7.75 3.30 6.38
N ASP A 256 -6.83 2.58 5.72
CA ASP A 256 -5.49 2.33 6.24
C ASP A 256 -4.73 3.64 6.46
N VAL A 257 -4.68 4.53 5.46
CA VAL A 257 -4.00 5.83 5.57
C VAL A 257 -4.62 6.69 6.67
N LEU A 258 -5.95 6.74 6.77
CA LEU A 258 -6.64 7.50 7.82
C LEU A 258 -6.31 6.97 9.22
N SER A 259 -6.22 5.65 9.39
CA SER A 259 -5.86 5.01 10.67
C SER A 259 -4.37 5.14 11.00
N GLU A 260 -3.51 5.16 10.00
CA GLU A 260 -2.06 5.34 10.16
C GLU A 260 -1.70 6.78 10.54
N CYS A 261 -2.46 7.75 10.04
CA CYS A 261 -2.17 9.18 10.16
C CYS A 261 -3.39 9.94 10.74
N PRO A 262 -3.81 9.62 11.98
CA PRO A 262 -4.91 10.32 12.63
C PRO A 262 -4.57 11.81 12.79
N PRO A 263 -5.54 12.74 12.69
CA PRO A 263 -5.30 14.17 12.85
C PRO A 263 -4.65 14.53 14.18
N GLU A 264 -5.04 13.82 15.24
CA GLU A 264 -4.54 14.03 16.59
C GLU A 264 -4.02 12.70 17.09
N ALA A 265 -2.70 12.49 16.93
CA ALA A 265 -2.01 11.33 17.48
C ALA A 265 -1.84 11.54 18.99
N ASP A 266 -2.58 10.79 19.78
CA ASP A 266 -2.39 10.78 21.23
C ASP A 266 -1.94 9.38 21.65
N THR A 267 -0.67 9.30 22.05
CA THR A 267 -0.05 8.07 22.52
C THR A 267 -0.64 7.58 23.85
N LEU A 268 -1.36 8.44 24.58
CA LEU A 268 -1.95 8.15 25.89
C LEU A 268 -3.44 7.77 25.78
N THR A 269 -4.22 8.36 24.87
CA THR A 269 -5.68 8.09 24.77
C THR A 269 -6.09 7.04 23.74
N ALA A 270 -5.11 6.40 23.07
CA ALA A 270 -5.29 5.45 21.99
C ALA A 270 -6.02 6.07 20.78
N ASN A 271 -5.33 6.12 19.64
CA ASN A 271 -5.92 6.54 18.37
C ASN A 271 -7.23 5.77 18.09
N PRO A 272 -8.21 6.40 17.42
CA PRO A 272 -9.45 5.71 17.05
C PRO A 272 -9.19 4.41 16.32
N PHE A 273 -10.02 3.40 16.57
CA PHE A 273 -9.90 2.14 15.86
C PHE A 273 -10.12 2.30 14.36
N ARG A 274 -9.40 1.47 13.59
CA ARG A 274 -9.36 1.54 12.13
C ARG A 274 -10.75 1.53 11.48
N GLU A 275 -11.66 0.69 11.96
CA GLU A 275 -13.01 0.58 11.42
C GLU A 275 -13.83 1.86 11.61
N SER A 276 -13.48 2.71 12.59
CA SER A 276 -14.20 3.95 12.86
C SER A 276 -14.06 4.95 11.70
N TYR A 277 -12.94 4.90 10.97
CA TYR A 277 -12.70 5.77 9.80
C TYR A 277 -13.60 5.49 8.61
N ARG A 278 -14.37 4.40 8.62
CA ARG A 278 -15.36 4.11 7.57
C ARG A 278 -16.43 5.19 7.43
N ILE A 279 -16.74 5.91 8.51
CA ILE A 279 -17.71 7.02 8.49
C ILE A 279 -17.26 8.18 7.60
N VAL A 280 -15.96 8.30 7.34
CA VAL A 280 -15.35 9.33 6.50
C VAL A 280 -15.45 8.98 5.01
N LEU A 281 -15.56 7.70 4.67
CA LEU A 281 -15.52 7.26 3.27
C LEU A 281 -16.52 7.98 2.35
N PRO A 282 -17.78 8.26 2.74
CA PRO A 282 -18.72 8.99 1.89
C PRO A 282 -18.27 10.41 1.51
N SER A 283 -17.42 11.07 2.31
CA SER A 283 -16.95 12.43 2.04
C SER A 283 -15.63 12.51 1.25
N LEU A 284 -15.04 11.36 0.89
CA LEU A 284 -13.74 11.28 0.21
C LEU A 284 -13.87 10.75 -1.22
N PRO A 285 -12.95 11.13 -2.13
CA PRO A 285 -12.89 10.55 -3.46
C PRO A 285 -12.65 9.05 -3.40
N LYS A 286 -13.43 8.27 -4.17
CA LYS A 286 -13.32 6.81 -4.23
C LYS A 286 -12.90 6.35 -5.61
N ARG A 287 -12.18 5.24 -5.66
CA ARG A 287 -11.94 4.52 -6.91
C ARG A 287 -13.25 3.92 -7.41
N THR A 288 -13.43 3.93 -8.72
CA THR A 288 -14.61 3.34 -9.38
C THR A 288 -14.31 1.98 -9.99
N ASP A 289 -13.07 1.75 -10.40
CA ASP A 289 -12.66 0.53 -11.10
C ASP A 289 -12.10 -0.49 -10.11
N ASP A 290 -12.83 -1.60 -9.95
CA ASP A 290 -12.40 -2.78 -9.18
C ASP A 290 -11.23 -3.51 -9.87
N LEU A 291 -10.42 -4.24 -9.10
CA LEU A 291 -9.31 -5.04 -9.66
C LEU A 291 -9.77 -6.03 -10.75
N SER A 292 -11.00 -6.55 -10.66
CA SER A 292 -11.57 -7.44 -11.68
C SER A 292 -11.86 -6.75 -13.01
N MET A 293 -11.95 -5.41 -13.03
CA MET A 293 -12.24 -4.59 -14.22
C MET A 293 -10.96 -4.00 -14.84
N LEU A 294 -9.81 -4.38 -14.31
CA LEU A 294 -8.51 -3.84 -14.66
C LEU A 294 -7.61 -4.91 -15.30
N PHE A 295 -6.75 -4.49 -16.21
CA PHE A 295 -5.71 -5.36 -16.79
C PHE A 295 -4.41 -4.60 -17.01
N ILE A 296 -3.28 -5.30 -16.98
CA ILE A 296 -1.98 -4.75 -17.35
C ILE A 296 -1.60 -5.25 -18.75
N PRO A 297 -1.16 -4.37 -19.67
CA PRO A 297 -0.56 -4.82 -20.91
C PRO A 297 0.69 -5.67 -20.64
N ARG A 298 0.74 -6.90 -21.16
CA ARG A 298 1.86 -7.84 -20.95
C ARG A 298 3.21 -7.20 -21.28
N ILE A 299 3.27 -6.39 -22.34
CA ILE A 299 4.47 -5.68 -22.74
C ILE A 299 5.02 -4.76 -21.64
N GLU A 300 4.14 -4.08 -20.89
CA GLU A 300 4.54 -3.18 -19.80
C GLU A 300 5.04 -3.98 -18.59
N LEU A 301 4.37 -5.08 -18.25
CA LEU A 301 4.79 -5.94 -17.14
C LEU A 301 6.12 -6.66 -17.43
N VAL A 302 6.32 -7.16 -18.65
CA VAL A 302 7.59 -7.77 -19.06
C VAL A 302 8.70 -6.72 -19.06
N ALA A 303 8.42 -5.49 -19.52
CA ALA A 303 9.39 -4.40 -19.46
C ALA A 303 9.78 -4.07 -18.01
N LEU A 304 8.81 -4.06 -17.08
CA LEU A 304 9.09 -3.87 -15.65
C LEU A 304 10.03 -4.95 -15.11
N LEU A 305 9.70 -6.22 -15.36
CA LEU A 305 10.47 -7.35 -14.84
C LEU A 305 11.90 -7.35 -15.35
N LYS A 306 12.09 -7.07 -16.64
CA LYS A 306 13.43 -6.92 -17.24
C LYS A 306 14.20 -5.76 -16.61
N LEU A 307 13.56 -4.60 -16.46
CA LEU A 307 14.16 -3.42 -15.85
C LEU A 307 14.63 -3.70 -14.43
N VAL A 308 13.78 -4.28 -13.60
CA VAL A 308 14.12 -4.65 -12.20
C VAL A 308 15.28 -5.64 -12.21
N HIS A 309 15.25 -6.63 -13.09
CA HIS A 309 16.32 -7.62 -13.20
C HIS A 309 17.67 -6.99 -13.55
N GLU A 310 17.71 -6.13 -14.56
CA GLU A 310 18.94 -5.46 -14.98
C GLU A 310 19.48 -4.52 -13.89
N VAL A 311 18.62 -3.80 -13.17
CA VAL A 311 19.03 -2.90 -12.08
C VAL A 311 19.58 -3.66 -10.87
N GLN A 312 19.09 -4.87 -10.60
CA GLN A 312 19.54 -5.68 -9.47
C GLN A 312 20.74 -6.58 -9.77
N GLY A 313 20.98 -6.92 -11.05
CA GLY A 313 22.01 -7.85 -11.47
C GLY A 313 21.62 -9.32 -11.30
N GLU A 314 22.56 -10.24 -11.52
CA GLU A 314 22.35 -11.71 -11.55
C GLU A 314 22.02 -12.36 -10.18
N SER A 315 21.28 -11.69 -9.29
CA SER A 315 20.83 -12.30 -8.04
C SER A 315 19.59 -13.18 -8.28
N SER A 316 19.86 -14.47 -8.55
CA SER A 316 19.07 -15.72 -8.36
C SER A 316 17.56 -15.82 -8.65
N VAL A 317 16.86 -14.74 -8.96
CA VAL A 317 15.41 -14.76 -9.14
C VAL A 317 15.09 -14.92 -10.63
N ASP A 318 14.47 -16.05 -10.99
CA ASP A 318 14.15 -16.39 -12.39
C ASP A 318 13.02 -15.48 -12.92
N SER A 319 13.38 -14.25 -13.28
CA SER A 319 12.49 -13.31 -13.98
C SER A 319 11.93 -13.94 -15.25
N ALA A 320 12.64 -14.87 -15.88
CA ALA A 320 12.12 -15.63 -17.01
C ALA A 320 11.03 -16.63 -16.58
N ALA A 321 11.09 -17.24 -15.39
CA ALA A 321 9.98 -18.02 -14.83
C ALA A 321 8.76 -17.15 -14.59
N ALA A 322 8.92 -15.96 -14.01
CA ALA A 322 7.82 -15.03 -13.82
C ALA A 322 7.18 -14.64 -15.17
N ILE A 323 8.00 -14.30 -16.18
CA ILE A 323 7.53 -13.97 -17.54
C ILE A 323 6.83 -15.17 -18.21
N ARG A 324 7.38 -16.39 -18.09
CA ARG A 324 6.73 -17.62 -18.56
C ARG A 324 5.40 -17.84 -17.83
N GLY A 325 5.38 -17.57 -16.52
CA GLY A 325 4.23 -17.65 -15.63
C GLY A 325 3.11 -16.68 -15.98
N LEU A 326 3.35 -15.62 -16.77
CA LEU A 326 2.29 -14.78 -17.31
C LEU A 326 1.52 -15.46 -18.44
N GLY A 327 2.15 -16.38 -19.17
CA GLY A 327 1.62 -16.95 -20.41
C GLY A 327 1.72 -15.98 -21.60
N ASN A 328 0.86 -16.21 -22.60
CA ASN A 328 0.87 -15.48 -23.89
C ASN A 328 -0.27 -14.45 -24.00
N GLU A 329 -1.05 -14.24 -22.95
CA GLU A 329 -2.15 -13.26 -22.95
C GLU A 329 -1.61 -11.83 -23.01
N GLU A 330 -2.11 -11.01 -23.94
CA GLU A 330 -1.67 -9.61 -24.06
C GLU A 330 -2.16 -8.73 -22.91
N LYS A 331 -3.27 -9.11 -22.26
CA LYS A 331 -3.90 -8.39 -21.16
C LYS A 331 -3.90 -9.27 -19.91
N ILE A 332 -3.11 -8.90 -18.91
CA ILE A 332 -2.95 -9.67 -17.68
C ILE A 332 -3.94 -9.19 -16.63
N SER A 333 -4.85 -10.06 -16.18
CA SER A 333 -5.80 -9.79 -15.09
C SER A 333 -5.13 -9.75 -13.72
N TRP A 334 -5.80 -9.20 -12.70
CA TRP A 334 -5.33 -9.20 -11.32
C TRP A 334 -4.94 -10.61 -10.82
N LYS A 335 -5.83 -11.60 -10.98
CA LYS A 335 -5.58 -12.97 -10.54
C LYS A 335 -4.32 -13.58 -11.18
N ARG A 336 -4.10 -13.31 -12.46
CA ARG A 336 -2.92 -13.80 -13.19
C ARG A 336 -1.65 -13.08 -12.76
N PHE A 337 -1.73 -11.76 -12.59
CA PHE A 337 -0.63 -10.95 -12.06
C PHE A 337 -0.23 -11.42 -10.66
N GLU A 338 -1.18 -11.52 -9.74
CA GLU A 338 -0.94 -11.93 -8.36
C GLU A 338 -0.26 -13.30 -8.31
N SER A 339 -0.77 -14.28 -9.05
CA SER A 339 -0.19 -15.63 -9.11
C SER A 339 1.24 -15.64 -9.69
N ALA A 340 1.53 -14.85 -10.73
CA ALA A 340 2.83 -14.86 -11.38
C ALA A 340 3.90 -14.04 -10.64
N ILE A 341 3.47 -13.02 -9.89
CA ILE A 341 4.35 -12.01 -9.29
C ILE A 341 4.50 -12.19 -7.77
N SER A 342 3.68 -13.03 -7.11
CA SER A 342 3.73 -13.23 -5.66
C SER A 342 5.15 -13.48 -5.14
N GLU A 343 5.86 -14.45 -5.72
CA GLU A 343 7.25 -14.81 -5.34
C GLU A 343 8.29 -13.74 -5.70
N GLN A 344 7.94 -12.82 -6.59
CA GLN A 344 8.80 -11.76 -7.12
C GLN A 344 8.59 -10.43 -6.39
N SER A 345 7.65 -10.35 -5.45
CA SER A 345 7.22 -9.08 -4.85
C SER A 345 8.38 -8.33 -4.21
N GLU A 346 9.24 -9.04 -3.46
CA GLU A 346 10.37 -8.43 -2.75
C GLU A 346 11.41 -7.92 -3.74
N PHE A 347 11.75 -8.77 -4.71
CA PHE A 347 12.65 -8.43 -5.80
C PHE A 347 12.17 -7.19 -6.57
N ILE A 348 10.90 -7.12 -6.93
CA ILE A 348 10.36 -5.95 -7.64
C ILE A 348 10.39 -4.69 -6.76
N ALA A 349 9.99 -4.79 -5.50
CA ALA A 349 10.01 -3.64 -4.60
C ALA A 349 11.42 -3.12 -4.33
N ASP A 350 12.40 -4.00 -4.13
CA ASP A 350 13.80 -3.62 -3.95
C ASP A 350 14.34 -2.91 -5.21
N GLY A 351 13.91 -3.35 -6.40
CA GLY A 351 14.38 -2.78 -7.66
C GLY A 351 13.80 -1.40 -7.86
N LEU A 352 12.50 -1.24 -7.61
CA LEU A 352 11.85 0.07 -7.60
C LEU A 352 12.47 0.98 -6.53
N SER A 353 12.70 0.49 -5.32
CA SER A 353 13.33 1.27 -4.24
C SER A 353 14.73 1.74 -4.64
N LYS A 354 15.55 0.87 -5.25
CA LYS A 354 16.88 1.23 -5.77
C LYS A 354 16.80 2.29 -6.87
N ILE A 355 15.89 2.14 -7.84
CA ILE A 355 15.68 3.13 -8.90
C ILE A 355 15.28 4.49 -8.30
N PHE A 356 14.27 4.51 -7.42
CA PHE A 356 13.74 5.75 -6.86
C PHE A 356 14.65 6.36 -5.79
N SER A 357 15.57 5.60 -5.20
CA SER A 357 16.62 6.14 -4.33
C SER A 357 17.55 7.12 -5.06
N ALA A 358 17.64 7.08 -6.39
CA ALA A 358 18.41 8.05 -7.18
C ALA A 358 17.86 9.48 -7.09
N PHE A 359 16.59 9.67 -6.70
CA PHE A 359 16.04 10.99 -6.42
C PHE A 359 16.38 11.50 -5.02
N SER A 360 16.88 10.62 -4.15
CA SER A 360 17.39 11.02 -2.85
C SER A 360 18.86 11.42 -2.89
N THR A 361 19.57 11.36 -4.02
CA THR A 361 20.97 11.81 -4.10
C THR A 361 21.06 13.12 -4.87
N ALA A 362 21.32 14.22 -4.14
CA ALA A 362 21.42 15.58 -4.69
C ALA A 362 22.67 15.77 -5.57
#